data_AF-A0A923PQB0-F1
#
_entry.id   AF-A0A923PQB0-F1
#
_cell.length_a   1.000
_cell.length_b   1.000
_cell.length_c   1.000
_cell.angle_alpha   90.00
_cell.angle_beta   90.00
_cell.angle_gamma   90.00
#
_symmetry.space_group_name_H-M   'P 1'
#
loop_
_entity.id
_entity.type
_entity.pdbx_description
1 polymer ?
#
loop_
_entity_poly.entity_id
_entity_poly.type
_entity_poly.pdbx_seq_one_letter_code
_entity_poly.pdbx_strand_id
1 'polypeptide(L)'
;MKTRPTEQLIAMRDELESNRLDVGLCPDKRGCPRRLLRVAMSRNAPWYREFCAAHSSGRVRRNRAFDTRIRRRDLLAVLSRLIDCGESRSGYAPRLLSLAARFHAPSGDWTKRRAYTLQQYAIA
;
A
#
# COMPACT_ATOMS: atom_id res chain seq x y z
N MET A 1 -11.06 -2.84 -26.01
CA MET A 1 -9.81 -3.62 -25.93
C MET A 1 -9.73 -4.23 -24.53
N LYS A 2 -9.63 -5.56 -24.41
CA LYS A 2 -9.41 -6.21 -23.11
C LYS A 2 -7.91 -6.07 -22.79
N THR A 3 -7.55 -5.22 -21.84
CA THR A 3 -6.17 -5.09 -21.35
C THR A 3 -5.71 -6.43 -20.79
N ARG A 4 -4.53 -6.89 -21.23
CA ARG A 4 -3.99 -8.19 -20.82
C ARG A 4 -3.63 -8.11 -19.34
N PRO A 5 -4.01 -9.10 -18.50
CA PRO A 5 -3.82 -9.06 -17.03
C PRO A 5 -2.40 -8.67 -16.58
N THR A 6 -1.39 -8.92 -17.42
CA THR A 6 -0.01 -8.49 -17.24
C THR A 6 0.16 -6.97 -17.12
N GLU A 7 -0.55 -6.17 -17.91
CA GLU A 7 -0.46 -4.70 -17.87
C GLU A 7 -0.96 -4.14 -16.53
N GLN A 8 -2.07 -4.68 -16.02
CA GLN A 8 -2.59 -4.28 -14.71
C GLN A 8 -1.65 -4.71 -13.58
N LEU A 9 -1.03 -5.89 -13.69
CA LEU A 9 -0.04 -6.34 -12.71
C LEU A 9 1.20 -5.43 -12.69
N ILE A 10 1.68 -5.01 -13.86
CA ILE A 10 2.78 -4.03 -13.97
C ILE A 10 2.37 -2.72 -13.29
N ALA A 11 1.20 -2.18 -13.61
CA ALA A 11 0.73 -0.94 -13.01
C ALA A 11 0.53 -1.05 -11.49
N MET A 12 0.03 -2.18 -10.98
CA MET A 12 -0.05 -2.44 -9.54
C MET A 12 1.33 -2.50 -8.89
N ARG A 13 2.31 -3.18 -9.51
CA ARG A 13 3.69 -3.25 -9.00
C ARG A 13 4.29 -1.85 -8.92
N ASP A 14 4.17 -1.07 -10.00
CA ASP A 14 4.76 0.26 -10.10
C ASP A 14 4.07 1.25 -9.14
N GLU A 15 2.75 1.19 -8.98
CA GLU A 15 2.02 1.98 -7.97
C GLU A 15 2.44 1.57 -6.56
N LEU A 16 2.58 0.26 -6.29
CA LEU A 16 3.05 -0.19 -5.00
C LEU A 16 4.43 0.39 -4.76
N GLU A 17 5.41 0.12 -5.65
CA GLU A 17 6.81 0.52 -5.51
C GLU A 17 7.00 2.03 -5.31
N SER A 18 6.28 2.85 -6.09
CA SER A 18 6.31 4.31 -6.01
C SER A 18 5.64 4.86 -4.75
N ASN A 19 4.57 4.22 -4.27
CA ASN A 19 3.85 4.65 -3.07
C ASN A 19 4.45 4.02 -1.82
N ARG A 20 5.52 4.66 -1.29
CA ARG A 20 6.11 4.34 0.00
C ARG A 20 5.45 5.18 1.11
N LEU A 21 5.37 4.59 2.30
CA LEU A 21 4.93 5.29 3.51
C LEU A 21 6.00 6.33 3.90
N ASP A 22 5.71 7.58 3.63
CA ASP A 22 6.50 8.72 4.08
C ASP A 22 6.15 8.97 5.54
N VAL A 23 7.18 9.03 6.40
CA VAL A 23 7.01 9.22 7.84
C VAL A 23 7.77 10.47 8.24
N GLY A 24 7.05 11.44 8.80
CA GLY A 24 7.62 12.67 9.36
C GLY A 24 7.81 12.54 10.87
N LEU A 25 8.67 13.41 11.41
CA LEU A 25 8.83 13.60 12.84
C LEU A 25 8.05 14.86 13.26
N CYS A 26 7.10 14.72 14.16
CA CYS A 26 6.30 15.81 14.71
C CYS A 26 6.57 15.94 16.22
N PRO A 27 6.67 17.15 16.78
CA PRO A 27 6.74 17.34 18.23
C PRO A 27 5.55 16.69 18.96
N ASP A 28 5.81 16.08 20.11
CA ASP A 28 4.74 15.56 20.98
C ASP A 28 3.89 16.72 21.54
N LYS A 29 2.55 16.66 21.37
CA LYS A 29 1.60 17.66 21.89
C LYS A 29 1.71 17.82 23.42
N ARG A 30 2.30 16.86 24.14
CA ARG A 30 2.53 16.92 25.60
C ARG A 30 3.72 17.77 26.03
N GLY A 31 4.38 18.47 25.10
CA GLY A 31 5.35 19.51 25.43
C GLY A 31 6.72 19.02 25.86
N CYS A 32 7.03 17.72 25.73
CA CYS A 32 8.38 17.20 25.94
C CYS A 32 9.25 17.55 24.73
N PRO A 33 10.18 18.54 24.81
CA PRO A 33 10.88 19.08 23.64
C PRO A 33 11.78 18.06 22.94
N ARG A 34 12.13 16.97 23.64
CA ARG A 34 12.99 15.89 23.16
C ARG A 34 12.22 14.69 22.61
N ARG A 35 10.89 14.66 22.70
CA ARG A 35 10.06 13.57 22.15
C ARG A 35 9.50 13.98 20.80
N LEU A 36 9.95 13.28 19.75
CA LEU A 36 9.40 13.37 18.41
C LEU A 36 8.56 12.12 18.13
N LEU A 37 7.33 12.33 17.68
CA LEU A 37 6.42 11.27 17.25
C LEU A 37 6.61 11.03 15.74
N ARG A 38 6.65 9.77 15.35
CA ARG A 38 6.63 9.36 13.96
C ARG A 38 5.19 9.38 13.45
N VAL A 39 4.90 10.21 12.47
CA VAL A 39 3.57 10.35 11.88
C VAL A 39 3.64 9.98 10.40
N ALA A 40 2.74 9.11 9.94
CA ALA A 40 2.63 8.81 8.52
C ALA A 40 2.09 10.04 7.77
N MET A 41 2.90 10.58 6.86
CA MET A 41 2.58 11.73 6.01
C MET A 41 1.92 11.31 4.70
N SER A 42 2.20 10.10 4.23
CA SER A 42 1.53 9.51 3.07
C SER A 42 0.71 8.28 3.46
N ARG A 43 -0.12 7.80 2.53
CA ARG A 43 -0.89 6.57 2.67
C ARG A 43 -0.55 5.63 1.51
N ASN A 44 -0.40 4.36 1.85
CA ASN A 44 -0.30 3.27 0.88
C ASN A 44 -1.45 3.31 -0.15
N ALA A 45 -1.20 2.76 -1.34
CA ALA A 45 -2.18 2.64 -2.41
C ALA A 45 -3.50 2.01 -1.90
N PRO A 46 -4.69 2.50 -2.34
CA PRO A 46 -5.97 2.02 -1.83
C PRO A 46 -6.17 0.51 -1.97
N TRP A 47 -5.84 -0.06 -3.12
CA TRP A 47 -5.95 -1.51 -3.36
C TRP A 47 -5.05 -2.30 -2.41
N TYR A 48 -3.85 -1.79 -2.11
CA TYR A 48 -2.91 -2.46 -1.21
C TYR A 48 -3.42 -2.42 0.23
N ARG A 49 -4.09 -1.34 0.63
CA ARG A 49 -4.77 -1.25 1.93
C ARG A 49 -5.93 -2.23 2.04
N GLU A 50 -6.75 -2.36 0.99
CA GLU A 50 -7.83 -3.35 0.93
C GLU A 50 -7.27 -4.78 1.03
N PHE A 51 -6.22 -5.06 0.27
CA PHE A 51 -5.54 -6.34 0.28
C PHE A 51 -4.97 -6.67 1.67
N CYS A 52 -4.33 -5.70 2.32
CA CYS A 52 -3.84 -5.82 3.69
C CYS A 52 -4.96 -6.06 4.71
N ALA A 53 -6.09 -5.38 4.58
CA ALA A 53 -7.24 -5.55 5.47
C ALA A 53 -7.85 -6.96 5.37
N ALA A 54 -7.86 -7.54 4.17
CA ALA A 54 -8.33 -8.92 3.95
C ALA A 54 -7.41 -10.00 4.57
N HIS A 55 -6.19 -9.64 4.97
CA HIS A 55 -5.20 -10.54 5.55
C HIS A 55 -4.67 -10.02 6.90
N SER A 56 -5.59 -9.51 7.73
CA SER A 56 -5.26 -9.08 9.10
C SER A 56 -4.66 -10.23 9.89
N SER A 57 -3.58 -9.94 10.63
CA SER A 57 -3.01 -10.89 11.57
C SER A 57 -3.95 -11.06 12.77
N GLY A 58 -4.28 -12.30 13.13
CA GLY A 58 -4.98 -12.61 14.39
C GLY A 58 -4.11 -12.42 15.64
N ARG A 59 -2.85 -11.98 15.50
CA ARG A 59 -1.96 -11.75 16.63
C ARG A 59 -2.42 -10.52 17.41
N VAL A 60 -2.91 -10.74 18.63
CA VAL A 60 -3.24 -9.66 19.55
C VAL A 60 -1.94 -9.08 20.11
N ARG A 61 -1.62 -7.83 19.77
CA ARG A 61 -0.50 -7.10 20.38
C ARG A 61 -1.01 -6.16 21.47
N ARG A 62 -0.16 -5.90 22.45
CA ARG A 62 -0.43 -4.96 23.56
C ARG A 62 -0.72 -3.55 23.05
N ASN A 63 -0.06 -3.15 21.96
CA ASN A 63 -0.39 -1.96 21.18
C ASN A 63 -1.36 -2.37 20.06
N ARG A 64 -2.52 -1.72 19.96
CA ARG A 64 -3.57 -1.97 18.95
C ARG A 64 -3.15 -1.59 17.52
N ALA A 65 -1.87 -1.74 17.17
CA ALA A 65 -1.36 -1.51 15.84
C ALA A 65 -1.92 -2.56 14.88
N PHE A 66 -2.44 -2.12 13.74
CA PHE A 66 -2.84 -3.01 12.66
C PHE A 66 -1.62 -3.82 12.20
N ASP A 67 -1.65 -5.12 12.45
CA ASP A 67 -0.62 -6.07 12.03
C ASP A 67 -1.17 -6.86 10.85
N THR A 68 -0.47 -6.85 9.72
CA THR A 68 -0.84 -7.61 8.52
C THR A 68 0.17 -8.72 8.35
N ARG A 69 -0.27 -9.93 7.98
CA ARG A 69 0.66 -11.01 7.65
C ARG A 69 1.47 -10.74 6.38
N ILE A 70 1.04 -9.76 5.59
CA ILE A 70 1.66 -9.39 4.32
C ILE A 70 2.84 -8.47 4.58
N ARG A 71 4.02 -8.88 4.11
CA ARG A 71 5.16 -7.98 3.96
C ARG A 71 5.16 -7.43 2.55
N ARG A 72 5.37 -6.13 2.43
CA ARG A 72 5.41 -5.43 1.14
C ARG A 72 6.41 -6.03 0.15
N ARG A 73 7.62 -6.36 0.61
CA ARG A 73 8.69 -6.96 -0.21
C ARG A 73 8.26 -8.31 -0.79
N ASP A 74 7.53 -9.11 0.01
CA ASP A 74 7.05 -10.43 -0.41
C ASP A 74 5.96 -10.25 -1.47
N LEU A 75 5.10 -9.23 -1.31
CA LEU A 75 4.08 -8.90 -2.31
C LEU A 75 4.67 -8.41 -3.63
N LEU A 76 5.70 -7.54 -3.58
CA LEU A 76 6.43 -7.11 -4.77
C LEU A 76 7.06 -8.30 -5.50
N ALA A 77 7.68 -9.24 -4.77
CA ALA A 77 8.24 -10.45 -5.37
C ALA A 77 7.18 -11.33 -6.04
N VAL A 78 5.99 -11.46 -5.44
CA VAL A 78 4.87 -12.20 -6.06
C VAL A 78 4.38 -11.50 -7.32
N LEU A 79 4.24 -10.18 -7.31
CA LEU A 79 3.84 -9.40 -8.49
C LEU A 79 4.86 -9.53 -9.62
N SER A 80 6.16 -9.36 -9.34
CA SER A 80 7.22 -9.56 -10.34
C SER A 80 7.17 -10.96 -10.93
N ARG A 81 7.02 -12.00 -10.10
CA ARG A 81 6.93 -13.38 -10.59
C ARG A 81 5.70 -13.63 -11.48
N LEU A 82 4.55 -13.05 -11.14
CA LEU A 82 3.35 -13.12 -11.97
C LEU A 82 3.51 -12.38 -13.31
N ILE A 83 4.28 -11.29 -13.34
CA ILE A 83 4.61 -10.56 -14.57
C ILE A 83 5.56 -11.36 -15.44
N ASP A 84 6.64 -11.89 -14.85
CA ASP A 84 7.73 -12.56 -15.57
C ASP A 84 7.31 -13.95 -16.09
N CYS A 85 6.61 -14.73 -15.28
CA CYS A 85 6.31 -16.13 -15.57
C CYS A 85 4.81 -16.42 -15.76
N GLY A 86 3.91 -15.46 -15.47
CA GLY A 86 2.46 -15.68 -15.50
C GLY A 86 1.90 -16.51 -14.33
N GLU A 87 2.76 -17.16 -13.54
CA GLU A 87 2.37 -18.05 -12.45
C GLU A 87 3.15 -17.81 -11.15
N SER A 88 2.53 -18.12 -10.02
CA SER A 88 3.16 -18.07 -8.70
C SER A 88 2.54 -19.09 -7.77
N ARG A 89 3.37 -19.79 -7.00
CA ARG A 89 2.94 -20.74 -5.95
C ARG A 89 2.44 -20.05 -4.67
N SER A 90 2.48 -18.72 -4.63
CA SER A 90 2.01 -17.97 -3.47
C SER A 90 0.48 -18.10 -3.34
N GLY A 91 0.00 -18.35 -2.12
CA GLY A 91 -1.43 -18.29 -1.82
C GLY A 91 -2.08 -16.93 -2.09
N TYR A 92 -1.28 -15.86 -2.25
CA TYR A 92 -1.77 -14.52 -2.60
C TYR A 92 -2.06 -14.35 -4.09
N ALA A 93 -1.52 -15.21 -4.96
CA ALA A 93 -1.58 -15.04 -6.40
C ALA A 93 -3.02 -14.96 -6.96
N PRO A 94 -3.97 -15.85 -6.58
CA PRO A 94 -5.34 -15.78 -7.10
C PRO A 94 -6.04 -14.46 -6.75
N ARG A 95 -5.80 -13.94 -5.54
CA ARG A 95 -6.39 -12.68 -5.08
C ARG A 95 -5.77 -11.48 -5.78
N LEU A 96 -4.46 -11.49 -6.00
CA LEU A 96 -3.77 -10.45 -6.78
C LEU A 96 -4.27 -10.41 -8.23
N LEU A 97 -4.46 -11.55 -8.88
CA LEU A 97 -5.04 -11.62 -10.22
C LEU A 97 -6.48 -11.09 -10.24
N SER A 98 -7.28 -11.41 -9.22
CA SER A 98 -8.64 -10.87 -9.08
C SER A 98 -8.66 -9.36 -8.87
N LEU A 99 -7.70 -8.82 -8.11
CA LEU A 99 -7.52 -7.38 -7.95
C LEU A 99 -7.06 -6.73 -9.25
N ALA A 100 -6.09 -7.33 -9.95
CA ALA A 100 -5.59 -6.85 -11.23
C ALA A 100 -6.69 -6.77 -12.30
N ALA A 101 -7.61 -7.74 -12.33
CA ALA A 101 -8.77 -7.70 -13.24
C ALA A 101 -9.71 -6.50 -13.00
N ARG A 102 -9.76 -6.00 -11.75
CA ARG A 102 -10.53 -4.81 -11.35
C ARG A 102 -9.69 -3.54 -11.33
N PHE A 103 -8.38 -3.68 -11.48
CA PHE A 103 -7.43 -2.58 -11.38
C PHE A 103 -7.43 -1.83 -12.71
N HIS A 104 -8.24 -0.78 -12.78
CA HIS A 104 -8.08 0.24 -13.79
C HIS A 104 -6.99 1.20 -13.32
N ALA A 105 -5.82 1.13 -13.95
CA ALA A 105 -4.83 2.18 -13.79
C ALA A 105 -5.52 3.51 -14.14
N PRO A 106 -5.60 4.48 -13.22
CA PRO A 106 -6.17 5.77 -13.57
C PRO A 106 -5.28 6.37 -14.65
N SER A 107 -5.84 6.56 -15.84
CA SER A 107 -5.24 7.35 -16.91
C SER A 107 -5.17 8.80 -16.44
N GLY A 108 -4.13 9.18 -15.70
CA GLY A 108 -3.87 10.57 -15.32
C GLY A 108 -3.39 10.79 -13.88
N ASP A 109 -2.24 11.45 -13.77
CA ASP A 109 -1.73 12.20 -12.61
C ASP A 109 -1.89 11.56 -11.22
N TRP A 110 -1.04 10.58 -10.93
CA TRP A 110 -0.76 10.09 -9.56
C TRP A 110 -0.37 11.21 -8.58
N THR A 111 0.15 12.33 -9.08
CA THR A 111 0.48 13.56 -8.34
C THR A 111 -0.73 14.22 -7.69
N LYS A 112 -1.92 14.16 -8.32
CA LYS A 112 -3.14 14.82 -7.81
C LYS A 112 -3.76 14.14 -6.59
N ARG A 113 -3.53 12.83 -6.38
CA ARG A 113 -3.97 12.13 -5.15
C ARG A 113 -3.09 12.45 -3.93
N ARG A 114 -1.82 12.83 -4.13
CA ARG A 114 -0.91 13.20 -3.03
C ARG A 114 -1.34 14.52 -2.36
N ALA A 115 -1.93 15.44 -3.13
CA ALA A 115 -2.37 16.77 -2.66
C ALA A 115 -3.51 16.71 -1.61
N TYR A 116 -4.45 15.77 -1.73
CA TYR A 116 -5.60 15.69 -0.80
C TYR A 116 -5.23 15.24 0.62
N THR A 117 -4.07 14.63 0.83
CA THR A 117 -3.72 14.06 2.13
C THR A 117 -3.08 15.09 3.07
N LEU A 118 -2.37 16.11 2.55
CA LEU A 118 -1.71 17.12 3.37
C LEU A 118 -2.68 18.18 3.94
N GLN A 119 -3.80 18.46 3.24
CA GLN A 119 -4.78 19.44 3.69
C GLN A 119 -5.61 18.98 4.90
N GLN A 120 -5.79 17.66 5.09
CA GLN A 120 -6.54 17.11 6.23
C GLN A 120 -5.76 17.10 7.55
N TYR A 121 -4.43 17.24 7.53
CA TYR A 121 -3.60 17.27 8.74
C TYR A 121 -3.11 18.68 9.12
N ALA A 122 -3.47 19.71 8.35
CA ALA A 122 -3.20 21.11 8.70
C ALA A 122 -4.27 21.74 9.61
N ILE A 123 -5.35 21.02 9.96
CA ILE A 123 -6.50 21.54 10.73
C ILE A 123 -6.85 20.64 11.94
N ALA A 124 -5.87 20.00 12.62
CA ALA A 124 -6.15 19.16 13.81
C ALA A 124 -5.11 19.18 14.95
#